data_AF-A0A3D5EV97-F1
#
_entry.id   AF-A0A3D5EV97-F1
#
_cell.length_a   1.000
_cell.length_b   1.000
_cell.length_c   1.000
_cell.angle_alpha   90.00
_cell.angle_beta   90.00
_cell.angle_gamma   90.00
#
_symmetry.space_group_name_H-M   'P 1'
#
loop_
_entity.id
_entity.type
_entity.pdbx_description
1 polymer ?
#
loop_
_entity_poly.entity_id
_entity_poly.type
_entity_poly.pdbx_seq_one_letter_code
_entity_poly.pdbx_strand_id
1 'polypeptide(L)' 'AVQERIRASDLDALIVAAYGLILPQAVLDLPRWGCINIHASLLPRWRGAAPIQRAILAGDS' A
#
# COMPACT_ATOMS: atom_id res chain seq x y z
N ALA A 1 -14.84 -11.91 9.25
CA ALA A 1 -13.83 -12.37 10.23
C ALA A 1 -12.63 -11.43 10.33
N VAL A 2 -11.82 -11.22 9.26
CA VAL A 2 -10.67 -10.28 9.33
C VAL A 2 -11.10 -8.81 9.27
N GLN A 3 -12.00 -8.44 8.35
CA GLN A 3 -12.50 -7.05 8.25
C GLN A 3 -13.14 -6.55 9.54
N GLU A 4 -13.95 -7.40 10.20
CA GLU A 4 -14.53 -7.09 11.52
C GLU A 4 -13.46 -6.83 12.59
N ARG A 5 -12.35 -7.58 12.56
CA ARG A 5 -11.24 -7.36 13.50
C ARG A 5 -10.52 -6.03 13.22
N ILE A 6 -10.34 -5.69 11.95
CA ILE A 6 -9.74 -4.39 11.56
C ILE A 6 -10.65 -3.25 11.99
N ARG A 7 -11.97 -3.37 11.73
CA ARG A 7 -12.98 -2.40 12.17
C ARG A 7 -12.98 -2.22 13.68
N ALA A 8 -12.93 -3.32 14.44
CA ALA A 8 -12.91 -3.29 15.90
C ALA A 8 -11.60 -2.70 16.50
N SER A 9 -10.55 -2.53 15.68
CA SER A 9 -9.28 -1.96 16.14
C SER A 9 -9.25 -0.43 16.13
N ASP A 10 -10.30 0.23 15.63
CA ASP A 10 -10.48 1.69 15.62
C ASP A 10 -9.23 2.46 15.16
N LEU A 11 -8.74 2.11 13.97
CA LEU A 11 -7.48 2.63 13.44
C LEU A 11 -7.65 4.05 12.91
N ASP A 12 -6.76 4.96 13.29
CA ASP A 12 -6.66 6.26 12.63
C ASP A 12 -6.12 6.14 11.20
N ALA A 13 -5.13 5.27 10.96
CA ALA A 13 -4.55 5.03 9.65
C ALA A 13 -4.09 3.58 9.48
N LEU A 14 -4.07 3.07 8.24
CA LEU A 14 -3.49 1.77 7.91
C LEU A 14 -2.22 1.94 7.06
N ILE A 15 -1.07 1.54 7.60
CA ILE A 15 0.21 1.58 6.87
C ILE A 15 0.43 0.26 6.15
N VAL A 16 0.67 0.33 4.84
CA VAL A 16 0.84 -0.82 3.96
C VAL A 16 2.26 -0.78 3.38
N ALA A 17 2.99 -1.88 3.51
CA ALA A 17 4.33 -2.02 2.95
C ALA A 17 4.52 -3.44 2.42
N ALA A 18 4.81 -3.57 1.12
CA ALA A 18 5.07 -4.86 0.47
C ALA A 18 4.01 -5.96 0.76
N TYR A 19 2.75 -5.57 0.91
CA TYR A 19 1.64 -6.50 1.15
C TYR A 19 1.07 -7.02 -0.18
N GLY A 20 1.02 -8.34 -0.34
CA GLY A 20 0.70 -8.98 -1.62
C GLY A 20 -0.78 -9.11 -1.97
N LEU A 21 -1.70 -8.73 -1.08
CA LEU A 21 -3.14 -8.82 -1.33
C LEU A 21 -3.71 -7.49 -1.79
N ILE A 22 -4.66 -7.55 -2.72
CA ILE A 22 -5.50 -6.39 -3.07
C ILE A 22 -6.32 -6.01 -1.84
N LEU A 23 -6.23 -4.75 -1.44
CA LEU A 23 -7.11 -4.18 -0.43
C LEU A 23 -8.47 -3.84 -1.07
N PRO A 24 -9.57 -4.50 -0.68
CA PRO A 24 -10.90 -4.13 -1.17
C PRO A 24 -11.32 -2.78 -0.60
N GLN A 25 -12.21 -2.07 -1.31
CA GLN A 25 -12.70 -0.74 -0.90
C GLN A 25 -13.21 -0.73 0.55
N ALA A 26 -13.93 -1.77 0.97
CA ALA A 26 -14.44 -1.92 2.33
C ALA A 26 -13.35 -1.94 3.43
N VAL A 27 -12.09 -2.22 3.09
CA VAL A 27 -10.93 -2.09 4.00
C VAL A 27 -10.30 -0.71 3.88
N LEU A 28 -10.22 -0.15 2.66
CA LEU A 28 -9.69 1.19 2.42
C LEU A 28 -10.45 2.28 3.17
N ASP A 29 -11.77 2.08 3.35
CA ASP A 29 -12.68 3.01 4.03
C ASP A 29 -12.72 2.85 5.56
N LEU A 30 -12.03 1.86 6.14
CA LEU A 30 -12.08 1.64 7.60
C LEU A 30 -11.31 2.70 8.40
N PRO A 31 -10.04 3.02 8.08
CA PRO A 31 -9.26 3.94 8.89
C PRO A 31 -9.68 5.39 8.62
N ARG A 32 -9.71 6.23 9.68
CA ARG A 32 -10.11 7.64 9.58
C ARG A 32 -9.34 8.43 8.52
N TRP A 33 -8.05 8.16 8.38
CA TRP A 33 -7.12 8.81 7.45
C TRP A 33 -6.76 7.92 6.26
N GLY A 34 -7.48 6.79 6.09
CA GLY A 34 -7.31 5.87 4.99
C GLY A 34 -6.06 4.98 5.09
N CYS A 35 -5.67 4.43 3.94
CA CYS A 35 -4.55 3.52 3.80
C CYS A 35 -3.37 4.21 3.11
N ILE A 36 -2.20 4.21 3.75
CA ILE A 36 -0.97 4.81 3.23
C ILE A 36 -0.04 3.69 2.81
N ASN A 37 0.36 3.67 1.53
CA ASN A 37 1.27 2.67 1.00
C ASN A 37 2.70 3.20 0.87
N ILE A 38 3.66 2.45 1.40
CA ILE A 38 5.09 2.66 1.15
C ILE A 38 5.43 1.95 -0.16
N HIS A 39 5.64 2.75 -1.21
CA HIS A 39 6.03 2.25 -2.51
C HIS A 39 7.52 2.49 -2.76
N ALA A 40 8.25 1.47 -3.21
CA ALA A 40 9.71 1.53 -3.38
C ALA A 40 10.13 2.22 -4.70
N SER A 41 9.49 3.33 -5.05
CA SER A 41 9.91 4.22 -6.13
C SER A 41 9.42 5.64 -5.94
N LEU A 42 10.03 6.56 -6.68
CA LEU A 42 9.54 7.92 -6.85
C LEU A 42 8.35 7.93 -7.81
N LEU A 43 7.15 7.84 -7.26
CA LEU A 43 5.92 7.95 -8.02
C LEU A 43 5.84 9.32 -8.76
N PRO A 44 5.23 9.38 -9.96
CA PRO A 44 4.44 8.33 -10.60
C PRO A 44 5.27 7.24 -11.32
N ARG A 45 6.61 7.35 -11.35
CA ARG A 45 7.49 6.38 -12.02
C ARG A 45 7.52 5.06 -11.26
N TRP A 46 7.61 3.96 -12.02
CA TRP A 46 7.68 2.58 -11.52
C TRP A 46 6.54 2.13 -10.60
N ARG A 47 5.29 2.50 -10.92
CA ARG A 47 4.13 1.78 -10.36
C ARG A 47 4.22 0.28 -10.70
N GLY A 48 3.70 -0.57 -9.82
CA GLY A 48 3.63 -2.02 -10.05
C GLY A 48 4.63 -2.82 -9.22
N ALA A 49 4.89 -4.05 -9.66
CA ALA A 49 5.42 -5.12 -8.80
C ALA A 49 6.94 -5.13 -8.57
N ALA A 50 7.74 -4.53 -9.47
CA ALA A 50 9.20 -4.64 -9.42
C ALA A 50 9.93 -3.29 -9.59
N PRO A 51 9.59 -2.26 -8.79
CA PRO A 51 10.11 -0.91 -9.00
C PRO A 51 11.64 -0.82 -8.91
N ILE A 52 12.25 -1.51 -7.93
CA ILE A 52 13.69 -1.47 -7.68
C ILE A 52 14.48 -1.99 -8.89
N GLN A 53 14.10 -3.18 -9.36
CA GLN A 53 14.75 -3.84 -10.49
C GLN A 53 14.61 -3.01 -11.76
N ARG A 54 13.45 -2.39 -11.97
CA ARG A 54 13.18 -1.59 -13.16
C ARG A 54 13.94 -0.26 -13.14
N ALA A 55 14.05 0.40 -11.99
CA ALA A 55 14.87 1.59 -11.83
C ALA A 55 16.35 1.32 -12.13
N ILE A 56 16.90 0.22 -11.59
CA ILE A 56 18.28 -0.20 -11.87
C ILE A 56 18.48 -0.51 -13.36
N LEU A 57 17.57 -1.29 -13.97
CA LEU A 57 17.66 -1.66 -15.38
C LEU A 57 17.58 -0.44 -16.31
N ALA A 58 16.82 0.58 -15.93
CA ALA A 58 16.68 1.81 -16.70
C ALA A 58 17.84 2.81 -16.50
N GLY A 59 18.71 2.58 -15.52
CA GLY A 59 19.79 3.49 -15.18
C GLY A 59 19.30 4.81 -14.57
N ASP A 60 18.24 4.76 -13.75
CA ASP A 60 17.72 5.93 -13.05
C ASP A 60 18.77 6.51 -12.08
N SER A 61 18.86 7.85 -12.00
CA SER A 61 19.82 8.62 -11.19
C SER A 61 19.22 9.18 -9.90
#